data_AF-A0A524MGN8-F1
#
_entry.id   AF-A0A524MGN8-F1
#
_cell.length_a   1.000
_cell.length_b   1.000
_cell.length_c   1.000
_cell.angle_alpha   90.00
_cell.angle_beta   90.00
_cell.angle_gamma   90.00
#
_symmetry.space_group_name_H-M   'P 1'
#
loop_
_entity.id
_entity.type
_entity.pdbx_description
1 polymer ?
#
loop_
_entity_poly.entity_id
_entity_poly.type
_entity_poly.pdbx_seq_one_letter_code
_entity_poly.pdbx_strand_id
1 'polypeptide(L)'
;MTKTLDEVMRFLENYTLAWHHWLMLLSLMKLGGRGTKAQIMPVYKREGFSPHAIDSVFATDLADLGEAVEVDGGLDNLDSSSTIILTTDPKFQKFLKKNLKSVVTTFKTRRPS
;
A
#
# COMPACT_ATOMS: atom_id res chain seq x y z
N MET A 1 8.82 -11.47 -11.55
CA MET A 1 7.62 -11.20 -12.37
C MET A 1 6.73 -10.29 -11.55
N THR A 2 6.43 -9.10 -12.05
CA THR A 2 5.60 -8.12 -11.35
C THR A 2 4.13 -8.49 -11.51
N LYS A 3 3.33 -8.40 -10.43
CA LYS A 3 1.89 -8.64 -10.49
C LYS A 3 1.20 -7.60 -11.35
N THR A 4 0.31 -8.03 -12.22
CA THR A 4 -0.51 -7.16 -13.07
C THR A 4 -1.58 -6.43 -12.26
N LEU A 5 -2.10 -5.31 -12.76
CA LEU A 5 -3.20 -4.59 -12.10
C LEU A 5 -4.41 -5.46 -11.81
N ASP A 6 -4.76 -6.39 -12.70
CA ASP A 6 -5.88 -7.30 -12.49
C ASP A 6 -5.65 -8.29 -11.35
N GLU A 7 -4.43 -8.80 -11.21
CA GLU A 7 -4.05 -9.66 -10.08
C GLU A 7 -4.05 -8.87 -8.76
N VAL A 8 -3.53 -7.65 -8.78
CA VAL A 8 -3.51 -6.76 -7.61
C VAL A 8 -4.94 -6.42 -7.17
N MET A 9 -5.83 -6.06 -8.10
CA MET A 9 -7.23 -5.76 -7.76
C MET A 9 -7.94 -6.97 -7.12
N ARG A 10 -7.77 -8.17 -7.68
CA ARG A 10 -8.33 -9.41 -7.10
C ARG A 10 -7.78 -9.69 -5.71
N PHE A 11 -6.48 -9.46 -5.51
CA PHE A 11 -5.85 -9.61 -4.20
C PHE A 11 -6.43 -8.61 -3.18
N LEU A 12 -6.57 -7.34 -3.58
CA LEU A 12 -7.10 -6.27 -2.73
C LEU A 12 -8.57 -6.45 -2.34
N GLU A 13 -9.35 -7.24 -3.07
CA GLU A 13 -10.73 -7.58 -2.71
C GLU A 13 -10.82 -8.43 -1.42
N ASN A 14 -9.75 -9.16 -1.07
CA ASN A 14 -9.66 -9.84 0.21
C ASN A 14 -9.08 -8.92 1.29
N TYR A 15 -9.93 -8.05 1.84
CA TYR A 15 -9.55 -7.00 2.80
C TYR A 15 -8.84 -7.50 4.07
N THR A 16 -9.05 -8.75 4.46
CA THR A 16 -8.38 -9.34 5.63
C THR A 16 -6.92 -9.63 5.33
N LEU A 17 -6.62 -10.13 4.12
CA LEU A 17 -5.25 -10.46 3.70
C LEU A 17 -4.49 -9.25 3.18
N ALA A 18 -5.18 -8.35 2.48
CA ALA A 18 -4.59 -7.16 1.85
C ALA A 18 -4.54 -5.92 2.77
N TRP A 19 -4.65 -6.12 4.08
CA TRP A 19 -4.78 -5.03 5.05
C TRP A 19 -3.61 -4.04 4.97
N HIS A 20 -2.36 -4.53 4.98
CA HIS A 20 -1.19 -3.65 4.92
C HIS A 20 -1.06 -2.93 3.57
N HIS A 21 -1.39 -3.61 2.47
CA HIS A 21 -1.44 -3.02 1.14
C HIS A 21 -2.45 -1.88 1.07
N TRP A 22 -3.63 -2.04 1.68
CA TRP A 22 -4.60 -0.96 1.80
C TRP A 22 -4.08 0.21 2.65
N LEU A 23 -3.35 -0.03 3.74
CA LEU A 23 -2.71 1.05 4.52
C LEU A 23 -1.74 1.88 3.66
N MET A 24 -0.93 1.21 2.84
CA MET A 24 -0.02 1.87 1.91
C MET A 24 -0.79 2.69 0.87
N LEU A 25 -1.77 2.08 0.19
CA LEU A 25 -2.58 2.74 -0.83
C LEU A 25 -3.32 3.96 -0.28
N LEU A 26 -3.93 3.85 0.90
CA LEU A 26 -4.61 4.97 1.57
C LEU A 26 -3.64 6.09 1.92
N SER A 27 -2.42 5.74 2.34
CA SER A 27 -1.37 6.72 2.65
C SER A 27 -0.93 7.47 1.38
N LEU A 28 -0.69 6.76 0.29
CA LEU A 28 -0.37 7.34 -1.01
C LEU A 28 -1.49 8.24 -1.52
N MET A 29 -2.75 7.79 -1.46
CA MET A 29 -3.91 8.59 -1.84
C MET A 29 -4.01 9.88 -1.02
N LYS A 30 -3.75 9.81 0.29
CA LYS A 30 -3.71 11.00 1.16
C LYS A 30 -2.59 11.97 0.80
N LEU A 31 -1.46 11.47 0.30
CA LEU A 31 -0.32 12.27 -0.17
C LEU A 31 -0.47 12.74 -1.62
N GLY A 32 -1.63 12.54 -2.26
CA GLY A 32 -1.88 12.96 -3.65
C GLY A 32 -1.36 11.98 -4.71
N GLY A 33 -1.17 10.71 -4.34
CA GLY A 33 -0.70 9.64 -5.22
C GLY A 33 0.81 9.45 -5.26
N ARG A 34 1.59 10.23 -4.48
CA ARG A 34 3.05 10.12 -4.43
C ARG A 34 3.55 10.40 -3.02
N GLY A 35 4.52 9.61 -2.54
CA GLY A 35 5.13 9.81 -1.22
C GLY A 35 6.43 9.05 -1.06
N THR A 36 7.27 9.48 -0.12
CA THR A 36 8.50 8.78 0.25
C THR A 36 8.22 7.65 1.24
N LYS A 37 9.12 6.66 1.31
CA LYS A 37 9.07 5.61 2.35
C LYS A 37 8.92 6.22 3.75
N ALA A 38 9.68 7.27 4.07
CA ALA A 38 9.61 7.95 5.37
C ALA A 38 8.22 8.57 5.66
N GLN A 39 7.50 9.02 4.64
CA GLN A 39 6.15 9.58 4.80
C GLN A 39 5.08 8.49 4.99
N ILE A 40 5.28 7.30 4.43
CA ILE A 40 4.33 6.18 4.51
C ILE A 40 4.59 5.34 5.78
N MET A 41 5.84 5.10 6.14
CA MET A 41 6.25 4.24 7.26
C MET A 41 5.52 4.50 8.60
N PRO A 42 5.14 5.74 8.97
CA PRO A 42 4.38 5.99 10.19
C PRO A 42 3.03 5.27 10.29
N VAL A 43 2.39 4.84 9.19
CA VAL A 43 1.16 4.02 9.30
C VAL A 43 1.48 2.58 9.70
N TYR A 44 2.55 2.02 9.16
CA TYR A 44 3.02 0.68 9.52
C TYR A 44 3.45 0.62 10.98
N LYS A 45 4.16 1.65 11.48
CA LYS A 45 4.60 1.69 12.88
C LYS A 45 3.43 1.63 13.88
N ARG A 46 2.25 2.14 13.49
CA ARG A 46 1.05 2.10 14.35
C ARG A 46 0.41 0.73 14.42
N GLU A 47 0.66 -0.13 13.44
CA GLU A 47 0.18 -1.52 13.43
C GLU A 47 0.98 -2.43 14.39
N GLY A 48 2.01 -1.90 15.07
CA GLY A 48 2.76 -2.64 16.09
C GLY A 48 3.83 -3.57 15.53
N PHE A 49 4.23 -3.42 14.27
CA PHE A 49 5.36 -4.17 13.72
C PHE A 49 6.66 -3.91 14.48
N SER A 50 7.41 -4.98 14.73
CA SER A 50 8.79 -4.87 15.22
C SER A 50 9.63 -4.02 14.25
N PRO A 51 10.54 -3.16 14.76
CA PRO A 51 11.47 -2.40 13.93
C PRO A 51 12.29 -3.27 12.95
N HIS A 52 12.51 -4.54 13.27
CA HIS A 52 13.29 -5.47 12.46
C HIS A 52 12.47 -6.11 11.32
N ALA A 53 11.15 -6.16 11.48
CA ALA A 53 10.24 -6.77 10.50
C ALA A 53 9.61 -5.74 9.56
N ILE A 54 9.44 -4.50 10.04
CA ILE A 54 8.67 -3.47 9.34
C ILE A 54 9.22 -3.14 7.95
N ASP A 55 10.55 -3.11 7.78
CA ASP A 55 11.17 -2.83 6.48
C ASP A 55 10.96 -3.98 5.49
N SER A 56 11.03 -5.23 5.96
CA SER A 56 10.77 -6.41 5.14
C SER A 56 9.30 -6.50 4.72
N VAL A 57 8.37 -6.22 5.66
CA VAL A 57 6.94 -6.15 5.36
C VAL A 57 6.67 -5.05 4.33
N PHE A 58 7.23 -3.86 4.52
CA PHE A 58 7.06 -2.75 3.60
C PHE A 58 7.54 -3.09 2.17
N ALA A 59 8.72 -3.71 2.05
CA ALA A 59 9.25 -4.15 0.76
C ALA A 59 8.39 -5.24 0.11
N THR A 60 7.90 -6.18 0.91
CA THR A 60 7.00 -7.26 0.46
C THR A 60 5.68 -6.68 -0.05
N ASP A 61 5.10 -5.72 0.67
CA ASP A 61 3.85 -5.08 0.25
C ASP A 61 4.00 -4.31 -1.07
N LEU A 62 5.14 -3.64 -1.27
CA LEU A 62 5.44 -2.98 -2.56
C LEU A 62 5.56 -4.00 -3.69
N ALA A 63 6.27 -5.10 -3.47
CA ALA A 63 6.39 -6.17 -4.46
C ALA A 63 5.01 -6.79 -4.78
N ASP A 64 4.16 -6.96 -3.78
CA ASP A 64 2.81 -7.48 -3.92
C ASP A 64 1.85 -6.52 -4.62
N LEU A 65 2.05 -5.21 -4.46
CA LEU A 65 1.28 -4.20 -5.18
C LEU A 65 1.65 -4.11 -6.66
N GLY A 66 2.80 -4.65 -7.08
CA GLY A 66 3.15 -4.80 -8.49
C GLY A 66 2.91 -3.53 -9.31
N GLU A 67 2.18 -3.64 -10.43
CA GLU A 67 1.85 -2.50 -11.31
C GLU A 67 1.01 -1.39 -10.66
N ALA A 68 0.42 -1.62 -9.48
CA ALA A 68 -0.34 -0.58 -8.79
C ALA A 68 0.55 0.53 -8.23
N VAL A 69 1.84 0.25 -8.03
CA VAL A 69 2.81 1.22 -7.52
C VAL A 69 4.09 1.18 -8.35
N GLU A 70 4.71 2.33 -8.48
CA GLU A 70 6.04 2.47 -9.04
C GLU A 70 6.97 2.96 -7.92
N VAL A 71 8.16 2.37 -7.85
CA VAL A 71 9.22 2.80 -6.92
C VAL A 71 10.36 3.37 -7.74
N ASP A 72 10.65 4.65 -7.50
CA ASP A 72 11.76 5.34 -8.14
C ASP A 72 13.08 4.65 -7.74
N GLY A 73 13.85 4.21 -8.74
CA GLY A 73 15.07 3.40 -8.54
C GLY A 73 14.84 1.91 -8.24
N GLY A 74 13.60 1.42 -8.25
CA GLY A 74 13.26 0.01 -8.03
C GLY A 74 13.21 -0.44 -6.56
N LEU A 75 13.01 -1.74 -6.33
CA LEU A 75 12.80 -2.31 -5.00
C LEU A 75 14.09 -2.72 -4.28
N ASP A 76 15.21 -2.85 -5.00
CA ASP A 76 16.42 -3.50 -4.50
C ASP A 76 17.20 -2.64 -3.48
N ASN A 77 16.94 -1.33 -3.42
CA ASN A 77 17.63 -0.38 -2.52
C ASN A 77 16.67 0.61 -1.86
N LEU A 78 15.61 0.11 -1.22
CA LEU A 78 14.62 0.93 -0.53
C LEU A 78 15.22 1.64 0.70
N ASP A 79 15.39 2.95 0.61
CA ASP A 79 15.76 3.82 1.72
C ASP A 79 14.61 4.75 2.11
N SER A 80 14.84 5.59 3.12
CA SER A 80 13.82 6.52 3.64
C SER A 80 13.35 7.56 2.61
N SER A 81 14.19 7.89 1.63
CA SER A 81 13.95 8.88 0.58
C SER A 81 13.37 8.28 -0.70
N SER A 82 13.42 6.95 -0.86
CA SER A 82 12.79 6.24 -1.99
C SER A 82 11.36 6.71 -2.20
N THR A 83 11.04 7.09 -3.43
CA THR A 83 9.74 7.61 -3.81
C THR A 83 8.85 6.48 -4.31
N ILE A 84 7.63 6.41 -3.79
CA ILE A 84 6.58 5.49 -4.20
C ILE A 84 5.48 6.32 -4.88
N ILE A 85 5.07 5.89 -6.07
CA ILE A 85 4.08 6.54 -6.91
C ILE A 85 2.93 5.56 -7.15
N LEU A 86 1.70 6.01 -6.91
CA LEU A 86 0.49 5.26 -7.22
C LEU A 86 0.21 5.37 -8.72
N THR A 87 -0.08 4.24 -9.37
CA THR A 87 -0.44 4.23 -10.80
C THR A 87 -1.60 5.17 -11.11
N THR A 88 -1.53 5.86 -12.24
CA THR A 88 -2.62 6.70 -12.75
C THR A 88 -3.60 5.94 -13.64
N ASP A 89 -3.46 4.61 -13.75
CA ASP A 89 -4.34 3.79 -14.56
C ASP A 89 -5.83 4.03 -14.18
N PRO A 90 -6.70 4.42 -15.15
CA PRO A 90 -8.08 4.77 -14.86
C PRO A 90 -8.91 3.63 -14.25
N LYS A 91 -8.61 2.38 -14.61
CA LYS A 91 -9.33 1.19 -14.11
C LYS A 91 -8.99 0.99 -12.63
N PHE A 92 -7.71 1.08 -12.28
CA PHE A 92 -7.28 0.98 -10.89
C PHE A 92 -7.78 2.15 -10.03
N GLN A 93 -7.71 3.37 -10.55
CA GLN A 93 -8.24 4.56 -9.87
C GLN A 93 -9.75 4.44 -9.59
N LYS A 94 -10.53 3.89 -10.53
CA LYS A 94 -11.95 3.61 -10.33
C LYS A 94 -12.16 2.52 -9.26
N PHE A 95 -11.35 1.47 -9.26
CA PHE A 95 -11.37 0.42 -8.25
C PHE A 95 -11.13 0.97 -6.83
N LEU A 96 -10.08 1.78 -6.64
CA LEU A 96 -9.77 2.41 -5.36
C LEU A 96 -10.95 3.24 -4.86
N LYS A 97 -11.51 4.10 -5.72
CA LYS A 97 -12.67 4.95 -5.38
C LYS A 97 -13.89 4.14 -4.96
N LYS A 98 -14.18 3.02 -5.65
CA LYS A 98 -15.30 2.13 -5.35
C LYS A 98 -15.16 1.49 -3.96
N ASN A 99 -13.95 1.08 -3.60
CA ASN A 99 -13.72 0.31 -2.38
C ASN A 99 -13.36 1.19 -1.16
N LEU A 100 -12.92 2.44 -1.38
CA LEU A 100 -12.43 3.36 -0.35
C LEU A 100 -13.33 3.43 0.89
N LYS A 101 -14.63 3.66 0.70
CA LYS A 101 -15.58 3.78 1.81
C LYS A 101 -15.66 2.50 2.63
N SER A 102 -15.75 1.35 1.95
CA SER A 102 -15.85 0.05 2.61
C SER A 102 -14.58 -0.24 3.39
N VAL A 103 -13.42 -0.05 2.76
CA VAL A 103 -12.10 -0.24 3.38
C VAL A 103 -11.99 0.62 4.64
N VAL A 104 -12.14 1.94 4.53
CA VAL A 104 -12.04 2.87 5.68
C VAL A 104 -13.02 2.52 6.80
N THR A 105 -14.23 2.05 6.47
CA THR A 105 -15.20 1.62 7.48
C THR A 105 -14.70 0.39 8.23
N THR A 106 -14.20 -0.63 7.52
CA THR A 106 -13.60 -1.83 8.10
C THR A 106 -12.39 -1.50 8.98
N PHE A 107 -11.55 -0.54 8.57
CA PHE A 107 -10.42 -0.06 9.37
C PHE A 107 -10.88 0.55 10.70
N LYS A 108 -11.96 1.34 10.70
CA LYS A 108 -12.49 1.99 11.90
C LYS A 108 -13.20 1.04 12.86
N THR A 109 -13.80 -0.04 12.34
CA THR A 109 -14.54 -1.01 13.17
C THR A 109 -13.63 -2.05 13.80
N ARG A 110 -12.46 -2.34 13.23
CA ARG A 110 -11.38 -3.05 13.93
C ARG A 110 -10.79 -2.16 15.03
N ARG A 111 -11.42 -2.15 16.20
CA ARG A 111 -10.74 -1.70 17.43
C ARG A 111 -9.59 -2.68 17.72
N PRO A 112 -8.42 -2.21 18.19
CA PRO A 112 -7.44 -3.10 18.80
C PRO A 112 -8.11 -3.69 20.04
N SER A 113 -8.34 -4.99 20.01
CA SER A 113 -8.69 -5.78 21.20
C SER A 113 -7.47 -5.89 22.11
#